data_AF-A0A3S5DHN5-F1
#
_entry.id   AF-A0A3S5DHN5-F1
#
_cell.length_a   1.000
_cell.length_b   1.000
_cell.length_c   1.000
_cell.angle_alpha   90.00
_cell.angle_beta   90.00
_cell.angle_gamma   90.00
#
_symmetry.space_group_name_H-M   'P 1'
#
loop_
_entity.id
_entity.type
_entity.pdbx_description
1 polymer ?
#
loop_
_entity_poly.entity_id
_entity_poly.type
_entity_poly.pdbx_seq_one_letter_code
_entity_poly.pdbx_strand_id
1 'polypeptide(L)'
;MNFASSVDDLVAQTLEFTIEEVNADRSVSNNAKNRQIVLNLYEKGIFDIKDAINQVADRLNISKHTVYLYIRQFKSGDFQGLDK
;
A
#
# COMPACT_ATOMS: atom_id res chain seq x y z
N MET A 1 29.70 2.85 -3.38
CA MET A 1 28.79 2.11 -2.49
C MET A 1 27.87 3.12 -1.83
N ASN A 2 26.59 3.16 -2.16
CA ASN A 2 25.61 4.00 -1.45
C ASN A 2 24.75 3.08 -0.57
N PHE A 3 25.09 3.00 0.72
CA PHE A 3 24.45 2.11 1.71
C PHE A 3 23.54 2.87 2.71
N ALA A 4 23.25 4.14 2.46
CA ALA A 4 22.29 4.89 3.26
C ALA A 4 21.04 5.14 2.42
N SER A 5 20.23 4.09 2.21
CA SER A 5 18.82 4.29 1.89
C SER A 5 18.20 4.96 3.11
N SER A 6 17.76 6.21 2.97
CA SER A 6 17.01 6.86 4.04
C SER A 6 15.74 6.06 4.29
N VAL A 7 15.15 6.20 5.49
CA VAL A 7 13.88 5.53 5.82
C VAL A 7 12.79 5.85 4.78
N ASP A 8 12.80 7.08 4.23
CA ASP A 8 11.95 7.48 3.11
C ASP A 8 12.24 6.70 1.81
N ASP A 9 13.51 6.49 1.46
CA ASP A 9 13.89 5.72 0.26
C ASP A 9 13.43 4.26 0.37
N LEU A 10 13.48 3.69 1.58
CA LEU A 10 12.99 2.34 1.84
C LEU A 10 11.47 2.24 1.61
N VAL A 11 10.71 3.22 2.10
CA VAL A 11 9.26 3.29 1.88
C VAL A 11 8.97 3.42 0.38
N ALA A 12 9.63 4.36 -0.29
CA ALA A 12 9.42 4.61 -1.72
C ALA A 12 9.75 3.38 -2.56
N GLN A 13 10.89 2.74 -2.31
CA GLN A 13 11.31 1.55 -3.03
C GLN A 13 10.34 0.38 -2.81
N THR A 14 9.92 0.13 -1.57
CA THR A 14 8.99 -0.97 -1.28
C THR A 14 7.61 -0.73 -1.92
N LEU A 15 7.18 0.53 -1.94
CA LEU A 15 5.95 0.97 -2.60
C LEU A 15 6.00 0.71 -4.11
N GLU A 16 7.06 1.14 -4.81
CA GLU A 16 7.19 0.91 -6.25
C GLU A 16 7.21 -0.58 -6.59
N PHE A 17 7.99 -1.39 -5.88
CA PHE A 17 8.01 -2.83 -6.12
C PHE A 17 6.64 -3.48 -5.91
N THR A 18 5.91 -3.05 -4.89
CA THR A 18 4.57 -3.58 -4.62
C THR A 18 3.56 -3.15 -5.70
N ILE A 19 3.67 -1.93 -6.22
CA ILE A 19 2.85 -1.46 -7.35
C ILE A 19 3.11 -2.31 -8.59
N GLU A 20 4.37 -2.59 -8.91
CA GLU A 20 4.75 -3.40 -10.07
C GLU A 20 4.23 -4.84 -9.95
N GLU A 21 4.42 -5.46 -8.78
CA GLU A 21 3.95 -6.82 -8.48
C GLU A 21 2.44 -6.94 -8.66
N VAL A 22 1.66 -6.04 -8.04
CA VAL A 22 0.19 -6.03 -8.15
C VAL A 22 -0.29 -5.68 -9.54
N ASN A 23 0.43 -4.83 -10.29
CA ASN A 23 0.07 -4.52 -11.66
C ASN A 23 0.32 -5.66 -12.64
N ALA A 24 1.35 -6.48 -12.38
CA ALA A 24 1.67 -7.66 -13.16
C ALA A 24 0.72 -8.84 -12.86
N ASP A 25 0.13 -8.89 -11.67
CA ASP A 25 -0.84 -9.90 -11.30
C ASP A 25 -2.20 -9.68 -12.00
N ARG A 26 -2.51 -10.57 -12.95
CA ARG A 26 -3.77 -10.55 -13.72
C ARG A 26 -4.97 -11.07 -12.93
N SER A 27 -4.76 -11.69 -11.77
CA SER A 27 -5.84 -12.15 -10.89
C SER A 27 -6.47 -10.99 -10.11
N VAL A 28 -5.75 -9.87 -9.95
CA VAL A 28 -6.23 -8.67 -9.27
C VAL A 28 -6.93 -7.75 -10.27
N SER A 29 -8.23 -7.51 -10.06
CA SER A 29 -9.00 -6.57 -10.86
C SER A 29 -8.46 -5.14 -10.72
N ASN A 30 -8.55 -4.34 -11.79
CA ASN A 30 -8.01 -2.97 -11.78
C ASN A 30 -8.59 -2.08 -10.66
N ASN A 31 -9.86 -2.29 -10.28
CA ASN A 31 -10.49 -1.57 -9.18
C ASN A 31 -10.02 -2.03 -7.77
N ALA A 32 -9.44 -3.23 -7.66
CA ALA A 32 -8.92 -3.79 -6.42
C ALA A 32 -7.41 -3.51 -6.22
N LYS A 33 -6.69 -3.06 -7.26
CA LYS A 33 -5.23 -2.87 -7.20
C LYS A 33 -4.77 -1.96 -6.07
N ASN A 34 -5.38 -0.78 -5.91
CA ASN A 34 -4.99 0.15 -4.84
C ASN A 34 -5.17 -0.47 -3.45
N ARG A 35 -6.24 -1.25 -3.28
CA ARG A 35 -6.50 -1.97 -2.04
C ARG A 35 -5.45 -3.06 -1.80
N GLN A 36 -5.14 -3.84 -2.82
CA GLN A 36 -4.13 -4.91 -2.74
C GLN A 36 -2.73 -4.35 -2.45
N ILE A 37 -2.36 -3.20 -3.03
CA ILE A 37 -1.08 -2.56 -2.75
C ILE A 37 -0.99 -2.14 -1.28
N VAL A 38 -2.02 -1.46 -0.76
CA VAL A 38 -2.06 -1.05 0.66
C VAL A 38 -2.00 -2.26 1.58
N LEU A 39 -2.66 -3.36 1.22
CA LEU A 39 -2.59 -4.62 1.96
C LEU A 39 -1.16 -5.18 1.99
N ASN A 40 -0.52 -5.37 0.84
CA ASN A 40 0.83 -5.93 0.76
C ASN A 40 1.84 -5.06 1.54
N LEU A 41 1.68 -3.73 1.54
CA LEU A 41 2.51 -2.81 2.32
C LEU A 41 2.26 -2.91 3.83
N TYR A 42 1.00 -3.14 4.23
CA TYR A 42 0.66 -3.39 5.62
C TYR A 42 1.29 -4.68 6.14
N GLU A 43 1.21 -5.77 5.38
CA GLU A 43 1.85 -7.05 5.75
C GLU A 43 3.37 -6.95 5.84
N LYS A 44 3.99 -6.06 5.05
CA LYS A 44 5.41 -5.75 5.09
C LYS A 44 5.82 -4.81 6.24
N GLY A 45 4.87 -4.32 7.05
CA GLY A 45 5.14 -3.40 8.17
C GLY A 45 5.49 -1.97 7.74
N ILE A 46 5.23 -1.58 6.50
CA ILE A 46 5.62 -0.26 5.97
C ILE A 46 4.93 0.89 6.72
N PHE A 47 3.72 0.67 7.25
CA PHE A 47 2.99 1.70 7.98
C PHE A 47 3.46 1.93 9.41
N ASP A 48 4.42 1.15 9.92
CA ASP A 48 5.12 1.45 11.17
C ASP A 48 6.14 2.58 11.00
N ILE A 49 6.48 2.90 9.74
CA ILE A 49 7.38 3.99 9.38
C ILE A 49 6.61 5.31 9.38
N LYS A 50 7.18 6.30 10.06
CA LYS A 50 6.63 7.67 10.09
C LYS A 50 6.46 8.20 8.66
N ASP A 51 5.34 8.88 8.42
CA ASP A 51 5.00 9.52 7.14
C ASP A 51 4.76 8.58 5.93
N ALA A 52 4.92 7.26 6.07
CA ALA A 52 4.66 6.30 5.00
C ALA A 52 3.22 6.40 4.46
N ILE A 53 2.24 6.69 5.32
CA ILE A 53 0.84 6.89 4.91
C ILE A 53 0.70 8.06 3.93
N ASN A 54 1.43 9.16 4.13
CA ASN A 54 1.38 10.29 3.22
C ASN A 54 1.96 9.87 1.86
N GLN A 55 3.13 9.22 1.86
CA GLN A 55 3.80 8.77 0.64
C GLN A 55 2.93 7.80 -0.18
N VAL A 56 2.30 6.83 0.48
CA VAL A 56 1.40 5.86 -0.18
C VAL A 56 0.17 6.55 -0.75
N ALA A 57 -0.44 7.47 0.01
CA ALA A 57 -1.62 8.21 -0.44
C ALA A 57 -1.31 9.04 -1.71
N ASP A 58 -0.21 9.78 -1.69
CA ASP A 58 0.22 10.62 -2.80
C ASP A 58 0.55 9.78 -4.03
N ARG A 59 1.29 8.68 -3.86
CA ARG A 59 1.72 7.84 -4.98
C ARG A 59 0.58 7.08 -5.64
N LEU A 60 -0.38 6.58 -4.86
CA LEU A 60 -1.56 5.86 -5.37
C LEU A 60 -2.69 6.80 -5.80
N ASN A 61 -2.51 8.11 -5.63
CA ASN A 61 -3.52 9.14 -5.90
C ASN A 61 -4.85 8.85 -5.18
N ILE A 62 -4.76 8.54 -3.89
CA ILE A 62 -5.92 8.30 -3.00
C ILE A 62 -5.79 9.14 -1.73
N SER A 63 -6.91 9.36 -1.03
CA SER A 63 -6.87 10.08 0.23
C SER A 63 -6.20 9.25 1.34
N LYS A 64 -5.58 9.93 2.32
CA LYS A 64 -5.10 9.27 3.55
C LYS A 64 -6.21 8.53 4.28
N HIS A 65 -7.42 9.08 4.24
CA HIS A 65 -8.61 8.43 4.80
C HIS A 65 -8.87 7.07 4.13
N THR A 66 -8.68 6.97 2.81
CA THR A 66 -8.81 5.70 2.07
C THR A 66 -7.73 4.69 2.49
N VAL A 67 -6.48 5.13 2.69
CA VAL A 67 -5.40 4.27 3.20
C VAL A 67 -5.77 3.72 4.58
N TYR A 68 -6.18 4.59 5.51
CA TYR A 68 -6.66 4.17 6.83
C TYR A 68 -7.88 3.24 6.77
N LEU A 69 -8.82 3.50 5.87
CA LEU A 69 -9.99 2.66 5.66
C LEU A 69 -9.59 1.24 5.28
N TYR A 70 -8.67 1.08 4.32
CA TYR A 70 -8.19 -0.24 3.89
C TYR A 70 -7.44 -0.96 5.01
N ILE A 71 -6.53 -0.28 5.72
CA ILE A 71 -5.82 -0.85 6.87
C ILE A 71 -6.82 -1.32 7.93
N ARG A 72 -7.82 -0.51 8.26
CA ARG A 72 -8.84 -0.86 9.26
C ARG A 72 -9.69 -2.04 8.82
N GLN A 73 -10.15 -2.06 7.56
CA GLN A 73 -10.90 -3.19 7.00
C GLN A 73 -10.09 -4.48 7.09
N PHE A 74 -8.77 -4.40 6.85
CA PHE A 74 -7.91 -5.56 7.04
C PHE A 74 -7.86 -6.04 8.47
N LYS A 75 -7.61 -5.14 9.42
CA LYS A 75 -7.53 -5.48 10.85
C LYS A 75 -8.84 -6.03 11.41
N SER A 76 -9.98 -5.60 10.88
CA SER A 76 -11.31 -6.03 11.33
C SER A 76 -11.82 -7.31 10.65
N GLY A 77 -11.10 -7.85 9.65
CA GLY A 77 -11.59 -8.98 8.85
C GLY A 77 -12.79 -8.64 7.94
N ASP A 78 -13.12 -7.36 7.78
CA ASP A 78 -14.23 -6.87 6.96
C ASP A 78 -13.79 -6.73 5.48
N PHE A 79 -13.30 -7.85 4.94
CA PHE A 79 -12.69 -7.86 3.61
C PHE A 79 -13.69 -7.89 2.46
N GLN A 80 -14.97 -8.12 2.73
CA GLN A 80 -15.96 -8.49 1.72
C GLN A 80 -16.89 -7.33 1.28
N GLY A 81 -16.62 -6.10 1.71
CA GLY A 81 -17.60 -5.01 1.62
C GLY A 81 -17.63 -4.14 0.36
N LEU A 82 -16.73 -4.29 -0.63
CA LEU A 82 -16.62 -3.31 -1.73
C LEU A 82 -16.72 -3.87 -3.16
N ASP A 83 -16.93 -5.18 -3.31
CA ASP A 83 -17.14 -5.84 -4.61
C ASP A 83 -18.64 -6.04 -4.94
N LYS A 84 -19.52 -5.29 -4.26
CA LYS A 84 -20.96 -5.24 -4.56
C LYS A 84 -21.31 -4.02 -5.40
#